data_AF-A0A7U3ZMC8-F1
#
_entry.id   AF-A0A7U3ZMC8-F1
#
_cell.length_a   1.000
_cell.length_b   1.000
_cell.length_c   1.000
_cell.angle_alpha   90.00
_cell.angle_beta   90.00
_cell.angle_gamma   90.00
#
_symmetry.space_group_name_H-M   'P 1'
#
loop_
_entity.id
_entity.type
_entity.pdbx_description
1 polymer ?
#
loop_
_entity_poly.entity_id
_entity_poly.type
_entity_poly.pdbx_seq_one_letter_code
_entity_poly.pdbx_strand_id
1 'polypeptide(L)' 'MTSIHLDTLGDKYLISLDKSSFDKEWLMGLIERLRMEELAHKLNFEEDIESLGEEIKSDWWNKNKQRFINE' A
#
# COMPACT_ATOMS: atom_id res chain seq x y z
N MET A 1 28.30 15.47 12.69
CA MET A 1 27.33 15.74 11.62
C MET A 1 26.54 14.46 11.41
N THR A 2 25.21 14.51 11.43
CA THR A 2 24.36 13.32 11.26
C THR A 2 24.51 12.79 9.84
N SER A 3 24.71 11.49 9.69
CA SER A 3 24.94 10.84 8.39
C SER A 3 23.65 10.66 7.55
N ILE A 4 22.51 11.04 8.12
CA ILE A 4 21.17 11.00 7.52
C ILE A 4 20.58 12.41 7.56
N HIS A 5 20.09 12.88 6.42
CA HIS A 5 19.35 14.12 6.28
C HIS A 5 18.01 13.85 5.60
N LEU A 6 16.95 14.50 6.11
CA LEU A 6 15.61 14.44 5.55
C LEU A 6 15.17 15.86 5.20
N ASP A 7 14.99 16.11 3.91
CA ASP A 7 14.46 17.37 3.39
C ASP A 7 13.03 17.16 2.88
N THR A 8 12.21 18.21 2.99
CA THR A 8 10.85 18.21 2.42
C THR A 8 10.84 19.14 1.21
N LEU A 9 10.58 18.56 0.03
CA LEU A 9 10.52 19.27 -1.24
C LEU A 9 9.10 19.19 -1.79
N GLY A 10 8.25 20.14 -1.39
CA GLY A 10 6.87 20.23 -1.87
C GLY A 10 6.06 18.97 -1.57
N ASP A 11 5.87 18.13 -2.59
CA ASP A 11 5.11 16.88 -2.54
C ASP A 11 5.96 15.64 -2.15
N LYS A 12 7.27 15.81 -1.90
CA LYS A 12 8.20 14.70 -1.71
C LYS A 12 9.11 14.89 -0.51
N TYR A 13 9.51 13.76 0.06
CA TYR A 13 10.62 13.69 1.02
C TYR A 13 11.90 13.27 0.30
N LEU A 14 12.98 14.03 0.50
CA LEU A 14 14.32 13.71 0.02
C LEU A 14 15.16 13.20 1.20
N ILE A 15 15.53 11.93 1.16
CA ILE A 15 16.44 11.32 2.13
C ILE A 15 17.85 11.31 1.53
N SER A 16 18.77 12.05 2.15
CA SER A 16 20.18 12.11 1.76
C SER A 16 21.02 11.33 2.77
N LEU A 17 21.84 10.41 2.25
CA LEU A 17 22.65 9.48 3.04
C LEU A 17 24.10 9.58 2.60
N ASP A 18 25.01 9.70 3.57
CA ASP A 18 26.44 9.73 3.27
C ASP A 18 26.95 8.34 2.87
N LYS A 19 27.45 8.22 1.64
CA LYS A 19 28.04 6.97 1.12
C LYS A 19 29.23 6.47 1.93
N SER A 20 29.91 7.36 2.67
CA SER A 20 31.03 6.97 3.53
C SER A 20 30.58 6.20 4.77
N SER A 21 29.31 6.34 5.15
CA SER A 21 28.74 5.85 6.40
C SER A 21 27.77 4.68 6.21
N PHE A 22 27.28 4.44 4.99
CA PHE A 22 26.27 3.41 4.71
C PHE A 22 26.69 2.50 3.56
N ASP A 23 26.57 1.20 3.80
CA ASP A 23 26.78 0.19 2.77
C ASP A 23 25.59 0.10 1.80
N LYS A 24 25.89 -0.19 0.53
CA LYS A 24 24.88 -0.25 -0.53
C LYS A 24 23.88 -1.39 -0.33
N GLU A 25 24.30 -2.56 0.13
CA GLU A 25 23.41 -3.70 0.37
C GLU A 25 22.42 -3.38 1.49
N TRP A 26 22.90 -2.73 2.55
CA TRP A 26 22.04 -2.24 3.63
C TRP A 26 20.98 -1.25 3.14
N LEU A 27 21.38 -0.30 2.28
CA LEU A 27 20.46 0.67 1.66
C LEU A 27 19.41 -0.01 0.80
N MET A 28 19.78 -1.04 0.03
CA MET A 28 18.84 -1.81 -0.77
C MET A 28 17.79 -2.49 0.12
N GLY A 29 18.21 -3.11 1.22
CA GLY A 29 17.29 -3.72 2.19
C GLY A 29 16.33 -2.71 2.83
N LEU A 30 16.81 -1.48 3.12
CA LEU A 30 15.97 -0.40 3.63
C LEU A 30 14.89 0.00 2.62
N ILE A 31 15.24 0.14 1.34
CA ILE A 31 14.29 0.49 0.27
C ILE A 31 13.24 -0.61 0.09
N GLU A 32 13.64 -1.88 0.12
CA GLU A 32 12.71 -3.01 0.02
C GLU A 32 11.72 -3.04 1.19
N ARG A 33 12.21 -2.79 2.41
CA ARG A 33 11.37 -2.72 3.60
C ARG A 33 10.35 -1.57 3.51
N LEU A 34 10.77 -0.38 3.08
CA LEU A 34 9.86 0.75 2.89
C LEU A 34 8.75 0.46 1.87
N ARG A 35 9.09 -0.23 0.77
CA ARG A 35 8.09 -0.69 -0.21
C ARG A 35 7.12 -1.71 0.37
N MET A 36 7.63 -2.65 1.18
CA MET A 36 6.79 -3.63 1.84
C MET A 36 5.83 -2.96 2.84
N GLU A 37 6.30 -2.00 3.63
CA GLU A 37 5.48 -1.23 4.56
C GLU A 37 4.45 -0.36 3.82
N GLU A 38 4.80 0.24 2.67
CA GLU A 38 3.86 0.95 1.81
C GLU A 38 2.74 0.03 1.30
N LEU A 39 3.09 -1.17 0.81
CA LEU A 39 2.13 -2.17 0.34
C LEU A 39 1.25 -2.67 1.48
N ALA A 40 1.83 -2.97 2.65
CA ALA A 40 1.07 -3.39 3.83
C ALA A 40 0.11 -2.28 4.30
N HIS A 41 0.55 -1.01 4.24
CA HIS A 41 -0.32 0.12 4.56
C HIS A 41 -1.45 0.27 3.55
N LYS A 42 -1.18 0.06 2.25
CA LYS A 42 -2.21 0.00 1.19
C LYS A 42 -3.18 -1.18 1.35
N LEU A 43 -2.70 -2.33 1.82
CA LEU A 43 -3.55 -3.48 2.17
C LEU A 43 -4.43 -3.19 3.39
N ASN A 44 -4.01 -2.30 4.29
CA ASN A 44 -4.87 -1.81 5.37
C ASN A 44 -6.04 -0.92 4.87
N PHE A 45 -6.12 -0.63 3.55
CA PHE A 45 -7.32 -0.08 2.90
C PHE A 45 -8.27 -1.19 2.39
N GLU A 46 -7.98 -2.47 2.61
CA GLU A 46 -8.84 -3.58 2.15
C GLU A 46 -10.15 -3.74 2.93
N GLU A 47 -10.36 -3.08 4.08
CA GLU A 47 -11.71 -2.99 4.69
C GLU A 47 -12.73 -2.37 3.70
N ASP A 48 -12.27 -1.44 2.84
CA ASP A 48 -13.09 -0.88 1.76
C ASP A 48 -13.22 -1.84 0.55
N ILE A 49 -12.31 -2.79 0.37
CA ILE A 49 -12.37 -3.80 -0.70
C ILE A 49 -13.31 -4.94 -0.32
N GLU A 50 -13.35 -5.33 0.95
CA GLU A 50 -14.31 -6.31 1.45
C GLU A 50 -15.74 -5.78 1.31
N SER A 51 -15.98 -4.53 1.71
CA SER A 51 -17.29 -3.88 1.54
C SER A 51 -17.69 -3.70 0.07
N LEU A 52 -16.74 -3.33 -0.81
CA LEU A 52 -16.97 -3.32 -2.27
C LEU A 52 -17.29 -4.72 -2.82
N GLY A 53 -16.63 -5.75 -2.30
CA GLY A 53 -16.88 -7.16 -2.67
C GLY A 53 -18.27 -7.64 -2.22
N GLU A 54 -18.72 -7.23 -1.03
CA GLU A 54 -20.08 -7.48 -0.57
C GLU A 54 -21.14 -6.74 -1.39
N GLU A 55 -20.88 -5.48 -1.74
CA GLU A 55 -21.78 -4.67 -2.59
C GLU A 55 -21.96 -5.33 -3.97
N ILE A 56 -20.86 -5.74 -4.62
CA ILE A 56 -20.91 -6.41 -5.93
C ILE A 56 -21.70 -7.73 -5.85
N LYS A 57 -21.50 -8.53 -4.80
CA LYS A 57 -22.24 -9.80 -4.61
C LYS A 57 -23.73 -9.55 -4.35
N SER A 58 -24.06 -8.58 -3.50
CA SER A 58 -25.43 -8.18 -3.19
C SER A 58 -26.16 -7.69 -4.44
N ASP A 59 -25.53 -6.81 -5.21
CA ASP A 59 -26.06 -6.27 -6.46
C ASP A 59 -26.27 -7.34 -7.52
N TRP A 60 -25.31 -8.25 -7.66
CA TRP A 60 -25.45 -9.36 -8.59
C TRP A 60 -26.58 -10.30 -8.18
N TRP A 61 -26.69 -10.65 -6.90
CA TRP A 61 -27.75 -11.50 -6.39
C TRP A 61 -29.12 -10.85 -6.56
N ASN A 62 -29.29 -9.58 -6.21
CA ASN A 62 -30.54 -8.85 -6.40
C ASN A 62 -31.02 -8.84 -7.85
N LYS A 63 -30.08 -8.71 -8.81
CA LYS A 63 -30.40 -8.69 -10.25
C LYS A 63 -30.69 -10.08 -10.82
N ASN A 64 -30.13 -11.15 -10.26
CA ASN A 64 -30.16 -12.48 -10.87
C ASN A 64 -30.96 -13.53 -10.07
N LYS A 65 -31.36 -13.23 -8.83
CA LYS A 65 -32.07 -14.16 -7.93
C LYS A 65 -33.33 -14.76 -8.55
N GLN A 66 -34.09 -13.98 -9.33
CA GLN A 66 -35.29 -14.46 -10.04
C GLN A 66 -35.00 -15.59 -11.05
N ARG A 67 -33.76 -15.72 -11.53
CA ARG A 67 -33.35 -16.79 -12.45
C ARG A 67 -33.01 -18.10 -11.74
N PHE A 68 -32.76 -18.04 -10.44
CA PHE A 68 -32.27 -19.17 -9.64
C PHE A 68 -33.24 -19.63 -8.56
N ILE A 69 -34.18 -18.76 -8.19
CA ILE A 69 -35.30 -19.08 -7.31
C ILE A 69 -36.55 -18.91 -8.16
N ASN A 70 -37.07 -20.03 -8.67
CA ASN A 70 -38.40 -20.08 -9.27
C ASN A 70 -39.42 -19.84 -8.14
N GLU A 71 -40.26 -18.81 -8.27
CA GLU A 71 -41.59 -18.83 -7.65
C GLU A 71 -42.50 -19.74 -8.47
#